data_AF-A0A8H4KZ46-F1
#
_entry.id   AF-A0A8H4KZ46-F1
#
_cell.length_a   1.000
_cell.length_b   1.000
_cell.length_c   1.000
_cell.angle_alpha   90.00
_cell.angle_beta   90.00
_cell.angle_gamma   90.00
#
_symmetry.space_group_name_H-M   'P 1'
#
loop_
_entity.id
_entity.type
_entity.pdbx_description
1 polymer ?
#
loop_
_entity_poly.entity_id
_entity_poly.type
_entity_poly.pdbx_seq_one_letter_code
_entity_poly.pdbx_strand_id
1 'polypeptide(L)'
;DALGLKASVLKTREAKTYGSEDAHGTVTRHYREHQKGNETSTNPIASIFAWTRGLIQRGQLDGTPEVVAFAESLEKACIDTVDVDGIMTKDLALACGKSGREDYVTTTEYLDAVERRMKNTLKEKL
;
A
#
# COMPACT_ATOMS: atom_id res chain seq x y z
N ASP A 1 7.54 7.96 13.43
CA ASP A 1 6.16 7.47 13.58
C ASP A 1 5.69 6.79 12.30
N ALA A 2 5.62 5.46 12.30
CA ALA A 2 5.15 4.64 11.19
C ALA A 2 3.61 4.60 11.15
N LEU A 3 2.99 5.73 10.82
CA LEU A 3 1.53 5.84 10.73
C LEU A 3 0.96 5.18 9.45
N GLY A 4 1.80 4.94 8.43
CA GLY A 4 1.41 4.43 7.09
C GLY A 4 1.11 2.93 6.99
N LEU A 5 0.99 2.22 8.12
CA LEU A 5 0.67 0.78 8.16
C LEU A 5 -0.76 0.49 8.66
N LYS A 6 -1.61 1.51 8.76
CA LYS A 6 -2.96 1.37 9.29
C LYS A 6 -4.01 1.70 8.22
N ALA A 7 -4.90 0.76 7.96
CA ALA A 7 -6.15 0.99 7.24
C ALA A 7 -7.33 0.81 8.20
N SER A 8 -8.36 1.65 8.08
CA SER A 8 -9.60 1.53 8.85
C SER A 8 -10.70 0.91 8.00
N VAL A 9 -11.58 0.12 8.62
CA VAL A 9 -12.76 -0.48 7.96
C VAL A 9 -14.00 -0.19 8.80
N LEU A 10 -14.99 0.49 8.21
CA LEU A 10 -16.32 0.75 8.79
C LEU A 10 -17.34 -0.22 8.19
N LYS A 11 -18.18 -0.85 9.02
CA LYS A 11 -19.23 -1.79 8.60
C LYS A 11 -20.58 -1.40 9.21
N THR A 12 -21.64 -1.35 8.39
CA THR A 12 -23.02 -1.13 8.90
C THR A 12 -23.60 -2.39 9.55
N ARG A 13 -24.59 -2.21 10.44
CA ARG A 13 -25.24 -3.29 11.20
C ARG A 13 -25.90 -4.37 10.33
N GLU A 14 -26.22 -4.05 9.07
CA GLU A 14 -26.77 -4.98 8.06
C GLU A 14 -25.70 -5.58 7.13
N ALA A 15 -24.41 -5.28 7.33
CA ALA A 15 -23.29 -5.79 6.52
C ALA A 15 -23.39 -5.51 5.00
N LYS A 16 -24.18 -4.51 4.59
CA LYS A 16 -24.35 -4.11 3.17
C LYS A 16 -23.51 -2.90 2.76
N THR A 17 -22.97 -2.15 3.72
CA THR A 17 -22.21 -0.92 3.44
C THR A 17 -20.89 -0.95 4.18
N TYR A 18 -19.82 -0.62 3.45
CA TYR A 18 -18.46 -0.66 3.93
C TYR A 18 -17.68 0.58 3.49
N GLY A 19 -16.91 1.14 4.41
CA GLY A 19 -15.94 2.20 4.11
C GLY A 19 -14.54 1.70 4.46
N SER A 20 -13.57 1.89 3.57
CA SER A 20 -12.17 1.70 3.90
C SER A 20 -11.39 2.98 3.62
N GLU A 21 -10.57 3.39 4.58
CA GLU A 21 -9.84 4.66 4.55
C GLU A 21 -8.40 4.46 5.01
N ASP A 22 -7.49 5.23 4.43
CA ASP A 22 -6.12 5.39 4.90
C ASP A 22 -6.14 6.08 6.27
N ALA A 23 -5.66 5.41 7.32
CA ALA A 23 -5.64 5.98 8.66
C ALA A 23 -4.53 7.05 8.82
N HIS A 24 -3.69 7.24 7.81
CA HIS A 24 -2.74 8.35 7.74
C HIS A 24 -3.34 9.51 6.94
N GLY A 25 -3.55 10.65 7.59
CA GLY A 25 -3.94 11.88 6.89
C GLY A 25 -2.86 12.35 5.91
N THR A 26 -3.24 13.18 4.93
CA THR A 26 -2.34 13.73 3.90
C THR A 26 -1.08 14.35 4.49
N VAL A 27 0.10 13.92 4.02
CA VAL A 27 1.38 14.47 4.50
C VAL A 27 1.71 15.77 3.79
N THR A 28 1.17 16.89 4.29
CA THR A 28 1.31 18.23 3.69
C THR A 28 2.76 18.63 3.44
N ARG A 29 3.69 18.20 4.30
CA ARG A 29 5.14 18.44 4.11
C ARG A 29 5.66 17.80 2.83
N HIS A 30 5.36 16.52 2.58
CA HIS A 30 5.78 15.83 1.36
C HIS A 30 5.12 16.44 0.12
N TYR A 31 3.85 16.85 0.22
CA TYR A 31 3.17 17.52 -0.88
C TYR A 31 3.86 18.84 -1.30
N ARG A 32 4.27 19.67 -0.34
CA ARG A 32 5.01 20.91 -0.64
C ARG A 32 6.38 20.65 -1.29
N GLU A 33 7.06 19.58 -0.89
CA GLU A 33 8.33 19.19 -1.52
C GLU A 33 8.12 18.70 -2.96
N HIS A 34 7.07 17.90 -3.18
CA HIS A 34 6.68 17.48 -4.52
C HIS A 34 6.34 18.66 -5.44
N GLN A 35 5.62 19.68 -4.94
CA GLN A 35 5.31 20.90 -5.71
C GLN A 35 6.55 21.69 -6.13
N LYS A 36 7.66 21.57 -5.39
CA LYS A 36 8.94 22.19 -5.74
C LYS A 36 9.77 21.35 -6.71
N GLY A 37 9.31 20.15 -7.06
CA GLY A 37 10.06 19.18 -7.87
C GLY A 37 11.06 18.33 -7.08
N ASN A 38 11.02 18.38 -5.74
CA ASN A 38 11.92 17.58 -4.91
C ASN A 38 11.41 16.14 -4.77
N GLU A 39 12.34 15.20 -4.61
CA GLU A 39 12.02 13.80 -4.33
C GLU A 39 11.31 13.64 -2.96
N THR A 40 10.37 12.69 -2.91
CA THR A 40 9.61 12.35 -1.70
C THR A 40 9.64 10.84 -1.47
N SER A 41 9.49 10.43 -0.21
CA SER A 41 9.44 9.02 0.20
C SER A 41 8.29 8.84 1.18
N THR A 42 7.07 9.02 0.67
CA THR A 42 5.82 8.84 1.42
C THR A 42 5.39 7.40 1.26
N ASN A 43 5.08 6.73 2.37
CA ASN A 43 4.61 5.34 2.35
C ASN A 43 3.19 5.22 1.76
N PRO A 44 2.99 4.51 0.64
CA PRO A 44 1.66 4.36 0.04
C PRO A 44 0.91 3.11 0.52
N ILE A 45 1.47 2.30 1.44
CA ILE A 45 0.90 1.01 1.83
C ILE A 45 -0.53 1.15 2.39
N ALA A 46 -0.76 2.08 3.33
CA ALA A 46 -2.10 2.27 3.89
C ALA A 46 -3.13 2.68 2.83
N SER A 47 -2.76 3.56 1.89
CA SER A 47 -3.60 3.92 0.74
C SER A 47 -3.90 2.72 -0.16
N ILE A 48 -2.91 1.87 -0.45
CA ILE A 48 -3.12 0.63 -1.22
C ILE A 48 -4.08 -0.31 -0.47
N PHE A 49 -3.88 -0.47 0.84
CA PHE A 49 -4.72 -1.33 1.68
C PHE A 49 -6.15 -0.81 1.78
N ALA A 50 -6.38 0.50 1.76
CA ALA A 50 -7.72 1.06 1.71
C ALA A 50 -8.46 0.62 0.43
N TRP A 51 -7.78 0.62 -0.73
CA TRP A 51 -8.35 0.12 -1.97
C TRP A 51 -8.60 -1.40 -1.94
N THR A 52 -7.62 -2.20 -1.52
CA THR A 52 -7.74 -3.66 -1.53
C THR A 52 -8.84 -4.13 -0.59
N ARG A 53 -8.97 -3.53 0.59
CA ARG A 53 -10.05 -3.86 1.54
C ARG A 53 -11.44 -3.55 0.96
N GLY A 54 -11.58 -2.44 0.23
CA GLY A 54 -12.80 -2.14 -0.52
C GLY A 54 -13.10 -3.19 -1.60
N LEU A 55 -12.08 -3.60 -2.36
CA LEU A 55 -12.21 -4.61 -3.42
C LEU A 55 -12.54 -6.00 -2.88
N ILE A 56 -11.88 -6.45 -1.81
CA ILE A 56 -12.17 -7.73 -1.14
C ILE A 56 -13.64 -7.77 -0.75
N GLN A 57 -14.12 -6.71 -0.11
CA GLN A 57 -15.48 -6.65 0.36
C GLN A 57 -16.50 -6.61 -0.80
N ARG A 58 -16.21 -5.87 -1.87
CA ARG A 58 -17.03 -5.86 -3.08
C ARG A 58 -17.10 -7.24 -3.73
N GLY A 59 -15.96 -7.90 -3.89
CA GLY A 59 -15.87 -9.25 -4.45
C GLY A 59 -16.63 -10.29 -3.62
N GLN A 60 -16.59 -10.19 -2.30
CA GLN A 60 -17.41 -11.04 -1.41
C GLN A 60 -18.92 -10.81 -1.59
N LEU A 61 -19.35 -9.56 -1.77
CA LEU A 61 -20.78 -9.24 -1.96
C LEU A 61 -21.28 -9.67 -3.33
N ASP A 62 -20.42 -9.60 -4.36
CA ASP A 62 -20.77 -9.96 -5.74
C ASP A 62 -20.56 -11.45 -6.05
N GLY A 63 -19.90 -12.20 -5.16
CA GLY A 63 -19.54 -13.60 -5.40
C GLY A 63 -18.46 -13.76 -6.48
N THR A 64 -17.57 -12.78 -6.62
CA THR A 64 -16.45 -12.76 -7.59
C THR A 64 -15.11 -13.05 -6.89
N PRO A 65 -14.74 -14.34 -6.70
CA PRO A 65 -13.53 -14.74 -5.99
C PRO A 65 -12.24 -14.25 -6.65
N GLU A 66 -12.24 -14.01 -7.96
CA GLU A 66 -11.11 -13.47 -8.71
C GLU A 66 -10.75 -12.04 -8.29
N VAL A 67 -11.74 -11.22 -7.93
CA VAL A 67 -11.52 -9.85 -7.42
C VAL A 67 -10.91 -9.90 -6.02
N VAL A 68 -11.39 -10.82 -5.17
CA VAL A 68 -10.82 -11.05 -3.84
C VAL A 68 -9.37 -11.51 -3.97
N ALA A 69 -9.11 -12.51 -4.82
CA ALA A 69 -7.76 -13.04 -5.04
C ALA A 69 -6.80 -11.98 -5.61
N PHE A 70 -7.28 -11.10 -6.49
CA PHE A 70 -6.50 -9.96 -7.00
C PHE A 70 -6.09 -9.03 -5.86
N ALA A 71 -7.04 -8.61 -5.03
CA ALA A 71 -6.80 -7.67 -3.95
C ALA A 71 -5.86 -8.24 -2.87
N GLU A 72 -6.04 -9.52 -2.50
CA GLU A 72 -5.13 -10.23 -1.58
C GLU A 72 -3.72 -10.38 -2.18
N SER A 73 -3.61 -10.62 -3.49
CA SER A 73 -2.32 -10.68 -4.17
C SER A 73 -1.59 -9.34 -4.14
N LEU A 74 -2.33 -8.23 -4.25
CA LEU A 74 -1.77 -6.87 -4.18
C LEU A 74 -1.31 -6.52 -2.75
N GLU A 75 -2.07 -6.90 -1.72
CA GLU A 75 -1.63 -6.75 -0.31
C GLU A 75 -0.34 -7.54 -0.06
N LYS A 76 -0.29 -8.80 -0.53
CA LYS A 76 0.90 -9.64 -0.43
C LYS A 76 2.09 -9.03 -1.19
N ALA A 77 1.87 -8.47 -2.38
CA ALA A 77 2.93 -7.83 -3.14
C ALA A 77 3.55 -6.64 -2.39
N CYS A 78 2.74 -5.83 -1.69
CA CYS A 78 3.25 -4.75 -0.85
C CYS A 78 4.13 -5.28 0.29
N ILE A 79 3.64 -6.30 1.00
CA ILE A 79 4.36 -6.91 2.13
C ILE A 79 5.69 -7.51 1.65
N ASP A 80 5.65 -8.35 0.61
CA ASP A 80 6.87 -9.00 0.12
C ASP A 80 7.89 -8.00 -0.46
N THR A 81 7.45 -6.86 -1.02
CA THR A 81 8.36 -5.82 -1.51
C THR A 81 9.21 -5.26 -0.37
N VAL A 82 8.63 -5.15 0.83
CA VAL A 82 9.35 -4.73 2.04
C VAL A 82 10.16 -5.89 2.64
N ASP A 83 9.51 -7.04 2.88
CA ASP A 83 10.08 -8.14 3.66
C ASP A 83 11.08 -9.00 2.89
N VAL A 84 10.84 -9.24 1.59
CA VAL A 84 11.66 -10.10 0.74
C VAL A 84 12.68 -9.29 -0.05
N ASP A 85 12.23 -8.20 -0.68
CA ASP A 85 13.11 -7.39 -1.54
C ASP A 85 13.88 -6.31 -0.75
N GLY A 86 13.46 -6.02 0.48
CA GLY A 86 14.06 -4.95 1.30
C GLY A 86 13.77 -3.54 0.76
N ILE A 87 12.85 -3.40 -0.20
CA ILE A 87 12.52 -2.12 -0.83
C ILE A 87 11.43 -1.45 0.01
N MET A 88 11.79 -0.35 0.66
CA MET A 88 10.90 0.33 1.60
C MET A 88 11.04 1.85 1.57
N THR A 89 10.01 2.55 2.02
CA THR A 89 10.02 4.01 2.15
C THR A 89 10.71 4.45 3.44
N LYS A 90 11.03 5.74 3.51
CA LYS A 90 11.86 6.34 4.57
C LYS A 90 11.34 6.08 5.99
N ASP A 91 10.04 6.12 6.19
CA ASP A 91 9.40 5.85 7.48
C ASP A 91 9.64 4.42 7.97
N LEU A 92 9.58 3.43 7.07
CA LEU A 92 9.85 2.02 7.38
C LEU A 92 11.34 1.78 7.64
N ALA A 93 12.22 2.37 6.82
CA ALA A 93 13.66 2.29 7.04
C ALA A 93 14.03 2.83 8.44
N LEU A 94 13.49 4.00 8.81
CA LEU A 94 13.67 4.58 10.14
C LEU A 94 13.12 3.68 11.25
N ALA A 95 11.98 3.01 11.03
CA ALA A 95 11.41 2.07 11.99
C ALA A 95 12.29 0.82 12.17
N CYS A 96 13.02 0.41 11.14
CA CYS A 96 14.01 -0.66 11.19
C CYS A 96 15.37 -0.22 11.77
N GLY A 97 15.50 1.02 12.27
CA GLY A 97 16.76 1.55 12.80
C GLY A 97 17.78 1.92 11.73
N LYS A 98 17.37 2.01 10.47
CA LYS A 98 18.19 2.41 9.33
C LYS A 98 17.96 3.88 8.99
N SER A 99 19.01 4.62 8.64
CA SER A 99 18.92 6.07 8.41
C SER A 99 19.68 6.59 7.19
N GLY A 100 20.40 5.72 6.48
CA GLY A 100 21.09 6.06 5.25
C GLY A 100 20.11 6.41 4.13
N ARG A 101 20.55 7.20 3.15
CA ARG A 101 19.73 7.50 1.95
C ARG A 101 19.54 6.26 1.09
N GLU A 102 20.52 5.36 1.12
CA GLU A 102 20.57 4.06 0.49
C GLU A 102 19.60 3.04 1.11
N ASP A 103 19.11 3.30 2.33
CA ASP A 103 18.24 2.38 3.07
C ASP A 103 16.76 2.50 2.68
N TYR A 104 16.40 3.50 1.88
CA TYR A 104 15.02 3.72 1.44
C TYR A 104 14.94 4.21 0.00
N VAL A 105 13.77 4.02 -0.61
CA VAL A 105 13.46 4.49 -1.97
C VAL A 105 12.46 5.63 -1.97
N THR A 106 12.34 6.33 -3.08
CA THR A 106 11.30 7.34 -3.30
C THR A 106 9.91 6.69 -3.39
N THR A 107 8.86 7.51 -3.25
CA THR A 107 7.46 7.07 -3.36
C THR A 107 7.21 6.31 -4.68
N THR A 108 7.71 6.84 -5.80
CA THR A 108 7.52 6.26 -7.13
C THR A 108 8.28 4.95 -7.29
N GLU A 109 9.54 4.89 -6.84
CA GLU A 109 10.34 3.66 -6.91
C GLU A 109 9.72 2.50 -6.11
N TYR A 110 9.12 2.80 -4.96
CA TYR A 110 8.37 1.80 -4.20
C TYR A 110 7.14 1.30 -4.97
N LEU A 111 6.34 2.21 -5.55
CA LEU A 111 5.17 1.84 -6.35
C LEU A 111 5.56 1.01 -7.58
N ASP A 112 6.65 1.36 -8.26
CA ASP A 112 7.18 0.61 -9.40
C ASP A 112 7.65 -0.80 -8.98
N ALA A 113 8.24 -0.94 -7.79
CA ALA A 113 8.62 -2.25 -7.25
C ALA A 113 7.39 -3.14 -7.00
N VAL A 114 6.35 -2.60 -6.38
CA VAL A 114 5.07 -3.29 -6.16
C VAL A 114 4.42 -3.66 -7.50
N GLU A 115 4.42 -2.75 -8.48
CA GLU A 115 3.85 -2.99 -9.81
C GLU A 115 4.57 -4.15 -10.53
N ARG A 116 5.91 -4.16 -10.51
CA ARG A 116 6.71 -5.25 -11.09
C ARG A 116 6.39 -6.59 -10.45
N ARG A 117 6.29 -6.64 -9.11
CA ARG A 117 5.94 -7.85 -8.37
C ARG A 117 4.53 -8.32 -8.74
N MET A 118 3.56 -7.42 -8.81
CA MET A 118 2.19 -7.75 -9.19
C MET A 118 2.10 -8.28 -10.62
N LYS A 119 2.83 -7.68 -11.57
CA LYS A 119 2.90 -8.17 -12.96
C LYS A 119 3.44 -9.60 -13.04
N ASN A 120 4.42 -9.95 -12.22
CA ASN A 120 4.96 -11.32 -12.18
C ASN A 120 3.95 -12.30 -11.57
N THR A 121 3.34 -11.96 -10.44
CA THR A 121 2.28 -12.77 -9.81
C THR A 121 1.10 -13.04 -10.76
N LEU A 122 0.70 -12.05 -11.56
CA LEU A 122 -0.39 -12.22 -12.54
C LEU A 122 0.01 -13.12 -13.71
N LYS A 123 1.27 -13.04 -14.17
CA LYS A 123 1.77 -13.92 -15.25
C LYS A 123 1.87 -15.38 -14.81
N GLU A 124 2.20 -15.65 -13.55
CA GLU A 124 2.28 -17.01 -13.01
C GLU A 124 0.90 -17.67 -12.84
N LYS A 125 -0.17 -16.87 -12.80
CA LYS A 125 -1.56 -17.34 -12.62
C LYS A 125 -2.32 -17.54 -13.95
N LEU A 126 -1.72 -17.17 -15.08
CA LEU A 126 -2.26 -17.34 -16.44
C LEU A 126 -1.60 -18.55 -17.13
#